data_AF-A0A1R3X007-F1
#
_entry.id   AF-A0A1R3X007-F1
#
_cell.length_a   1.000
_cell.length_b   1.000
_cell.length_c   1.000
_cell.angle_alpha   90.00
_cell.angle_beta   90.00
_cell.angle_gamma   90.00
#
_symmetry.space_group_name_H-M   'P 1'
#
loop_
_entity.id
_entity.type
_entity.pdbx_description
1 polymer ?
#
loop_
_entity_poly.entity_id
_entity_poly.type
_entity_poly.pdbx_seq_one_letter_code
_entity_poly.pdbx_strand_id
1 'polypeptide(L)'
;MARRTTSVLAGFGALAASVLLLAGCASTPQGTATPDGDGDDMAAEFEVDAAWVADGTMIGIVTQGSSTCVPEAESAEYQNGLLTVTLADADPDAACTRDLVPRVSLVAVPDGVDPTQPLEIQVSYNDASGDTDLDGVAGLGGMAEEGAPSAGWADDDQIVLVTYGSGSRACYPIAESVVAEAGVITATFAEPAADQVCTTDYRAQGTLLFVEGADSDEAYELVLTGFGFEPEVRIPVIGD
;
A
#
# COMPACT_ATOMS: atom_id res chain seq x y z
N MET A 1 10.83 -11.98 51.69
CA MET A 1 10.52 -13.32 52.26
C MET A 1 9.58 -13.14 53.45
N ALA A 2 8.27 -13.36 53.27
CA ALA A 2 7.31 -13.52 54.37
C ALA A 2 6.11 -14.31 53.83
N ARG A 3 6.16 -15.63 53.99
CA ARG A 3 5.08 -16.57 53.64
C ARG A 3 4.04 -16.55 54.75
N ARG A 4 2.76 -16.34 54.42
CA ARG A 4 1.64 -16.65 55.31
C ARG A 4 0.61 -17.53 54.60
N THR A 5 0.61 -18.78 55.07
CA THR A 5 -0.53 -19.64 55.37
C THR A 5 -1.56 -19.94 54.28
N THR A 6 -1.32 -21.10 53.67
CA THR A 6 -2.26 -22.01 53.01
C THR A 6 -3.49 -22.28 53.89
N SER A 7 -4.69 -22.22 53.30
CA SER A 7 -5.88 -22.90 53.80
C SER A 7 -6.40 -23.83 52.69
N VAL A 8 -6.38 -25.12 52.99
CA VAL A 8 -6.85 -26.21 52.15
C VAL A 8 -8.33 -26.43 52.46
N LEU A 9 -9.19 -26.37 51.44
CA LEU A 9 -10.54 -26.91 51.50
C LEU A 9 -10.67 -27.98 50.42
N ALA A 10 -10.77 -29.22 50.89
CA ALA A 10 -11.08 -30.39 50.10
C ALA A 10 -12.59 -30.44 49.80
N GLY A 11 -12.95 -30.79 48.57
CA GLY A 11 -14.32 -31.10 48.16
C GLY A 11 -14.31 -32.18 47.09
N PHE A 12 -14.45 -33.44 47.53
CA PHE A 12 -14.78 -34.60 46.70
C PHE A 12 -16.24 -34.50 46.25
N GLY A 13 -16.54 -34.79 44.98
CA GLY A 13 -17.93 -34.81 44.50
C GLY A 13 -18.13 -35.36 43.09
N ALA A 14 -18.13 -36.69 42.99
CA ALA A 14 -18.92 -37.57 42.10
C ALA A 14 -19.08 -37.28 40.59
N LEU A 15 -18.70 -38.31 39.83
CA LEU A 15 -19.12 -38.62 38.46
C LEU A 15 -20.64 -38.57 38.25
N ALA A 16 -21.06 -38.01 37.11
CA ALA A 16 -22.25 -38.45 36.39
C ALA A 16 -22.04 -38.21 34.88
N ALA A 17 -21.90 -39.30 34.14
CA ALA A 17 -21.99 -39.32 32.70
C ALA A 17 -23.47 -39.26 32.30
N SER A 18 -23.83 -38.30 31.47
CA SER A 18 -25.13 -38.25 30.81
C SER A 18 -24.93 -37.90 29.33
N VAL A 19 -25.04 -38.95 28.52
CA VAL A 19 -25.21 -38.91 27.06
C VAL A 19 -26.52 -38.18 26.77
N LEU A 20 -26.44 -37.06 26.07
CA LEU A 20 -27.59 -36.37 25.49
C LEU A 20 -27.57 -36.55 23.97
N LEU A 21 -28.68 -37.09 23.49
CA LEU A 21 -28.96 -37.47 22.12
C LEU A 21 -29.05 -36.22 21.23
N LEU A 22 -28.26 -36.16 20.16
CA LEU A 22 -28.44 -35.17 19.09
C LEU A 22 -29.67 -35.56 18.26
N ALA A 23 -30.80 -34.89 18.52
CA ALA A 23 -31.90 -34.78 17.57
C ALA A 23 -31.83 -33.38 16.94
N GLY A 24 -31.05 -33.25 15.86
CA GLY A 24 -31.02 -32.07 15.00
C GLY A 24 -31.87 -32.31 13.77
N CYS A 25 -32.93 -31.54 13.61
CA CYS A 25 -33.86 -31.61 12.48
C CYS A 25 -33.13 -31.38 11.14
N ALA A 26 -33.33 -32.29 10.20
CA ALA A 26 -33.02 -32.06 8.80
C ALA A 26 -34.07 -31.10 8.22
N SER A 27 -33.68 -29.84 8.01
CA SER A 27 -34.41 -28.89 7.18
C SER A 27 -33.62 -28.68 5.89
N THR A 28 -34.06 -29.32 4.81
CA THR A 28 -33.61 -29.07 3.44
C THR A 28 -33.92 -27.62 3.06
N PRO A 29 -32.94 -26.80 2.63
CA PRO A 29 -33.25 -25.59 1.91
C PRO A 29 -33.77 -26.01 0.54
N GLN A 30 -35.07 -25.80 0.32
CA GLN A 30 -35.63 -25.71 -1.02
C GLN A 30 -35.18 -24.35 -1.58
N GLY A 31 -33.97 -24.31 -2.11
CA GLY A 31 -33.51 -23.19 -2.93
C GLY A 31 -34.31 -23.21 -4.22
N THR A 32 -35.28 -22.33 -4.33
CA THR A 32 -35.81 -21.87 -5.61
C THR A 32 -34.63 -21.46 -6.48
N ALA A 33 -34.48 -22.12 -7.62
CA ALA A 33 -33.58 -21.67 -8.67
C ALA A 33 -33.99 -20.24 -9.06
N THR A 34 -33.15 -19.27 -8.70
CA THR A 34 -33.17 -17.96 -9.34
C THR A 34 -32.69 -18.19 -10.79
N PRO A 35 -33.35 -17.62 -11.80
CA PRO A 35 -32.96 -17.84 -13.19
C PRO A 35 -31.52 -17.39 -13.40
N ASP A 36 -30.75 -18.18 -14.13
CA ASP A 36 -29.47 -17.77 -14.74
C ASP A 36 -29.69 -16.40 -15.41
N GLY A 37 -29.14 -15.37 -14.78
CA GLY A 37 -29.00 -14.05 -15.38
C GLY A 37 -27.79 -14.08 -16.29
N ASP A 38 -28.02 -13.63 -17.52
CA ASP A 38 -27.04 -13.42 -18.58
C ASP A 38 -25.71 -12.83 -18.08
N GLY A 39 -24.61 -13.30 -18.67
CA GLY A 39 -23.24 -13.01 -18.24
C GLY A 39 -22.96 -11.53 -18.03
N ASP A 40 -22.60 -11.20 -16.79
CA ASP A 40 -21.74 -10.07 -16.52
C ASP A 40 -20.32 -10.50 -16.90
N ASP A 41 -19.74 -9.78 -17.86
CA ASP A 41 -18.28 -9.70 -18.03
C ASP A 41 -17.72 -9.10 -16.72
N MET A 42 -17.55 -9.95 -15.70
CA MET A 42 -16.88 -9.59 -14.46
C MET A 42 -15.45 -9.23 -14.85
N ALA A 43 -15.13 -7.93 -14.81
CA ALA A 43 -13.76 -7.46 -14.92
C ALA A 43 -12.91 -8.27 -13.93
N ALA A 44 -11.72 -8.68 -14.35
CA ALA A 44 -10.85 -9.45 -13.46
C ALA A 44 -10.52 -8.60 -12.22
N GLU A 45 -10.68 -9.14 -11.02
CA GLU A 45 -10.38 -8.40 -9.80
C GLU A 45 -8.87 -8.43 -9.51
N PHE A 46 -8.32 -7.33 -8.98
CA PHE A 46 -6.96 -7.26 -8.47
C PHE A 46 -6.85 -6.46 -7.18
N GLU A 47 -5.83 -6.78 -6.38
CA GLU A 47 -5.53 -6.11 -5.11
C GLU A 47 -4.91 -4.74 -5.34
N VAL A 48 -5.38 -3.77 -4.56
CA VAL A 48 -4.98 -2.36 -4.62
C VAL A 48 -4.65 -1.91 -3.21
N ASP A 49 -3.47 -1.34 -3.04
CA ASP A 49 -3.11 -0.59 -1.84
C ASP A 49 -2.81 0.85 -2.23
N ALA A 50 -2.85 1.76 -1.24
CA ALA A 50 -2.65 3.18 -1.50
C ALA A 50 -1.92 3.88 -0.35
N ALA A 51 -1.12 4.88 -0.69
CA ALA A 51 -0.43 5.72 0.28
C ALA A 51 -0.59 7.21 -0.05
N TRP A 52 -0.86 8.03 0.96
CA TRP A 52 -0.67 9.47 0.84
C TRP A 52 0.81 9.82 0.73
N VAL A 53 1.15 10.62 -0.26
CA VAL A 53 2.52 11.14 -0.46
C VAL A 53 2.47 12.60 -0.89
N ALA A 54 3.63 13.25 -0.88
CA ALA A 54 3.80 14.66 -1.19
C ALA A 54 2.76 15.53 -0.47
N ASP A 55 2.68 15.40 0.85
CA ASP A 55 1.78 16.20 1.72
C ASP A 55 0.28 16.10 1.34
N GLY A 56 -0.13 14.97 0.77
CA GLY A 56 -1.50 14.73 0.31
C GLY A 56 -1.81 15.29 -1.08
N THR A 57 -0.80 15.74 -1.84
CA THR A 57 -0.98 16.20 -3.23
C THR A 57 -0.84 15.07 -4.26
N MET A 58 -0.32 13.92 -3.84
CA MET A 58 -0.23 12.71 -4.65
C MET A 58 -0.63 11.47 -3.84
N ILE A 59 -1.09 10.45 -4.54
CA ILE A 59 -1.34 9.11 -4.01
C ILE A 59 -0.44 8.12 -4.76
N GLY A 60 0.26 7.26 -4.02
CA GLY A 60 0.90 6.08 -4.60
C GLY A 60 -0.07 4.93 -4.63
N ILE A 61 -0.47 4.47 -5.82
CA ILE A 61 -1.32 3.29 -6.01
C ILE A 61 -0.42 2.08 -6.23
N VAL A 62 -0.54 1.08 -5.36
CA VAL A 62 0.22 -0.17 -5.43
C VAL A 62 -0.64 -1.24 -6.05
N THR A 63 -0.11 -1.91 -7.08
CA THR A 63 -0.77 -3.03 -7.74
C THR A 63 0.23 -4.18 -7.94
N GLN A 64 -0.28 -5.40 -8.10
CA GLN A 64 0.55 -6.54 -8.46
C GLN A 64 0.76 -6.64 -9.97
N GLY A 65 2.00 -6.88 -10.40
CA GLY A 65 2.29 -7.22 -11.78
C GLY A 65 3.77 -7.23 -12.15
N SER A 66 4.05 -7.07 -13.44
CA SER A 66 5.42 -7.05 -13.98
C SER A 66 6.20 -5.85 -13.47
N SER A 67 7.34 -6.07 -12.81
CA SER A 67 8.22 -4.97 -12.35
C SER A 67 8.75 -4.10 -13.48
N THR A 68 8.90 -4.64 -14.70
CA THR A 68 9.37 -3.87 -15.86
C THR A 68 8.27 -3.07 -16.57
N CYS A 69 7.01 -3.26 -16.20
CA CYS A 69 5.86 -2.57 -16.78
C CYS A 69 5.01 -2.01 -15.65
N VAL A 70 5.46 -0.88 -15.13
CA VAL A 70 4.70 -0.09 -14.17
C VAL A 70 3.72 0.77 -14.95
N PRO A 71 2.41 0.64 -14.73
CA PRO A 71 1.45 1.48 -15.43
C PRO A 71 1.51 2.93 -14.93
N GLU A 72 1.02 3.86 -15.73
CA GLU A 72 0.88 5.27 -15.35
C GLU A 72 -0.61 5.62 -15.21
N ALA A 73 -0.91 6.62 -14.38
CA ALA A 73 -2.27 7.14 -14.27
C ALA A 73 -2.64 7.90 -15.55
N GLU A 74 -3.63 7.38 -16.28
CA GLU A 74 -4.23 8.07 -17.42
C GLU A 74 -5.22 9.13 -16.96
N SER A 75 -6.04 8.81 -15.95
CA SER A 75 -6.99 9.74 -15.35
C SER A 75 -7.22 9.46 -13.86
N ALA A 76 -7.65 10.51 -13.16
CA ALA A 76 -8.09 10.47 -11.77
C ALA A 76 -9.25 11.45 -11.61
N GLU A 77 -10.43 10.94 -11.26
CA GLU A 77 -11.67 11.73 -11.16
C GLU A 77 -12.31 11.51 -9.80
N TYR A 78 -12.63 12.59 -9.09
CA TYR A 78 -13.27 12.53 -7.78
C TYR A 78 -14.73 12.98 -7.87
N GLN A 79 -15.65 12.08 -7.50
CA GLN A 79 -17.08 12.37 -7.50
C GLN A 79 -17.77 11.63 -6.35
N ASN A 80 -18.60 12.36 -5.58
CA ASN A 80 -19.45 11.79 -4.53
C ASN A 80 -18.71 10.98 -3.44
N GLY A 81 -17.45 11.30 -3.14
CA GLY A 81 -16.67 10.58 -2.12
C GLY A 81 -15.81 9.44 -2.67
N LEU A 82 -15.92 9.14 -3.97
CA LEU A 82 -15.14 8.11 -4.65
C LEU A 82 -14.11 8.74 -5.59
N LEU A 83 -12.85 8.32 -5.46
CA LEU A 83 -11.80 8.59 -6.44
C LEU A 83 -11.72 7.43 -7.44
N THR A 84 -12.05 7.67 -8.70
CA THR A 84 -11.86 6.70 -9.78
C THR A 84 -10.55 6.98 -10.50
N VAL A 85 -9.67 5.98 -10.54
CA VAL A 85 -8.37 6.04 -11.22
C VAL A 85 -8.37 5.06 -12.40
N THR A 86 -7.94 5.53 -13.55
CA THR A 86 -7.66 4.67 -14.71
C THR A 86 -6.16 4.62 -14.92
N LEU A 87 -5.61 3.42 -14.90
CA LEU A 87 -4.21 3.17 -15.22
C LEU A 87 -4.08 2.70 -16.67
N ALA A 88 -2.98 3.06 -17.31
CA ALA A 88 -2.64 2.64 -18.67
C ALA A 88 -1.17 2.23 -18.76
N ASP A 89 -0.84 1.45 -19.79
CA ASP A 89 0.55 1.10 -20.08
C ASP A 89 1.34 2.38 -20.43
N ALA A 90 2.44 2.60 -19.72
CA ALA A 90 3.37 3.71 -20.00
C ALA A 90 3.98 3.59 -21.42
N ASP A 91 4.23 2.35 -21.84
CA ASP A 91 4.66 2.00 -23.20
C ASP A 91 3.92 0.71 -23.62
N PRO A 92 2.92 0.81 -24.53
CA PRO A 92 2.11 -0.35 -24.94
C PRO A 92 2.90 -1.38 -25.76
N ASP A 93 4.09 -1.01 -26.25
CA ASP A 93 4.97 -1.90 -27.02
C ASP A 93 6.08 -2.53 -26.14
N ALA A 94 6.14 -2.19 -24.85
CA ALA A 94 7.16 -2.69 -23.94
C ALA A 94 7.01 -4.20 -23.69
N ALA A 95 8.13 -4.91 -23.76
CA ALA A 95 8.18 -6.31 -23.37
C ALA A 95 8.18 -6.42 -21.84
N CYS A 96 7.03 -6.77 -21.27
CA CYS A 96 6.90 -7.01 -19.84
C CYS A 96 7.50 -8.35 -19.42
N THR A 97 8.19 -8.36 -18.29
CA THR A 97 8.55 -9.59 -17.59
C THR A 97 7.29 -10.24 -16.99
N ARG A 98 7.44 -11.44 -16.45
CA ARG A 98 6.32 -12.24 -15.90
C ARG A 98 6.42 -12.45 -14.39
N ASP A 99 7.27 -11.68 -13.74
CA ASP A 99 7.26 -11.56 -12.29
C ASP A 99 5.96 -10.85 -11.86
N LEU A 100 5.41 -11.30 -10.75
CA LEU A 100 4.19 -10.77 -10.16
C LEU A 100 4.61 -10.17 -8.82
N VAL A 101 4.92 -8.88 -8.82
CA VAL A 101 5.44 -8.15 -7.66
C VAL A 101 4.72 -6.81 -7.49
N PRO A 102 4.76 -6.22 -6.28
CA PRO A 102 4.18 -4.91 -6.05
C PRO A 102 4.90 -3.85 -6.88
N ARG A 103 4.12 -2.95 -7.48
CA ARG A 103 4.62 -1.79 -8.22
C ARG A 103 3.74 -0.58 -7.94
N VAL A 104 4.37 0.59 -7.87
CA VAL A 104 3.68 1.85 -7.56
C VAL A 104 3.49 2.72 -8.79
N SER A 105 2.25 3.17 -8.98
CA SER A 105 1.86 4.22 -9.92
C SER A 105 1.51 5.49 -9.14
N LEU A 106 2.09 6.62 -9.52
CA LEU A 106 1.79 7.90 -8.86
C LEU A 106 0.59 8.58 -9.53
N VAL A 107 -0.37 9.01 -8.71
CA VAL A 107 -1.59 9.69 -9.12
C VAL A 107 -1.60 11.08 -8.49
N ALA A 108 -1.80 12.12 -9.30
CA ALA A 108 -2.04 13.46 -8.77
C ALA A 108 -3.45 13.53 -8.16
N VAL A 109 -3.56 14.13 -6.98
CA VAL A 109 -4.85 14.24 -6.28
C VAL A 109 -5.72 15.30 -6.97
N PRO A 110 -6.92 14.95 -7.45
CA PRO A 110 -7.80 15.91 -8.13
C PRO A 110 -8.46 16.88 -7.14
N ASP A 111 -8.95 18.00 -7.66
CA ASP A 111 -9.66 19.01 -6.87
C ASP A 111 -10.84 18.40 -6.09
N GLY A 112 -10.99 18.82 -4.82
CA GLY A 112 -12.12 18.45 -3.97
C GLY A 112 -11.90 17.22 -3.09
N VAL A 113 -10.82 16.47 -3.30
CA VAL A 113 -10.35 15.46 -2.34
C VAL A 113 -9.75 16.17 -1.11
N ASP A 114 -10.15 15.74 0.08
CA ASP A 114 -9.62 16.21 1.36
C ASP A 114 -8.76 15.08 1.97
N PRO A 115 -7.42 15.20 2.00
CA PRO A 115 -6.54 14.14 2.48
C PRO A 115 -6.63 13.92 4.00
N THR A 116 -7.41 14.74 4.71
CA THR A 116 -7.68 14.55 6.14
C THR A 116 -8.91 13.68 6.41
N GLN A 117 -9.63 13.28 5.35
CA GLN A 117 -10.80 12.41 5.44
C GLN A 117 -10.51 11.06 4.77
N PRO A 118 -11.14 9.96 5.22
CA PRO A 118 -11.08 8.69 4.51
C PRO A 118 -11.53 8.83 3.06
N LEU A 119 -10.84 8.15 2.16
CA LEU A 119 -11.06 8.20 0.72
C LEU A 119 -11.24 6.79 0.16
N GLU A 120 -12.39 6.52 -0.43
CA GLU A 120 -12.61 5.31 -1.23
C GLU A 120 -11.98 5.51 -2.62
N ILE A 121 -11.19 4.53 -3.07
CA ILE A 121 -10.47 4.56 -4.34
C ILE A 121 -10.85 3.33 -5.16
N GLN A 122 -11.32 3.55 -6.38
CA GLN A 122 -11.52 2.49 -7.37
C GLN A 122 -10.51 2.64 -8.49
N VAL A 123 -9.78 1.56 -8.79
CA VAL A 123 -8.73 1.53 -9.82
C VAL A 123 -9.15 0.57 -10.92
N SER A 124 -8.98 1.01 -12.17
CA SER A 124 -9.14 0.18 -13.36
C SER A 124 -7.83 0.12 -14.14
N TYR A 125 -7.53 -1.05 -14.69
CA TYR A 125 -6.36 -1.28 -15.54
C TYR A 125 -6.65 -2.42 -16.50
N ASN A 126 -6.62 -2.13 -17.81
CA ASN A 126 -7.09 -3.06 -18.85
C ASN A 126 -8.53 -3.53 -18.57
N ASP A 127 -8.79 -4.83 -18.68
CA ASP A 127 -10.10 -5.45 -18.41
C ASP A 127 -10.27 -5.84 -16.92
N ALA A 128 -9.49 -5.22 -16.03
CA ALA A 128 -9.43 -5.55 -14.62
C ALA A 128 -9.73 -4.33 -13.73
N SER A 129 -10.25 -4.56 -12.53
CA SER A 129 -10.53 -3.52 -11.54
C SER A 129 -10.24 -3.97 -10.12
N GLY A 130 -9.93 -3.02 -9.24
CA GLY A 130 -9.80 -3.23 -7.80
C GLY A 130 -10.20 -1.97 -7.05
N ASP A 131 -10.31 -2.07 -5.74
CA ASP A 131 -10.64 -0.94 -4.87
C ASP A 131 -9.87 -1.03 -3.56
N THR A 132 -9.76 0.10 -2.88
CA THR A 132 -9.13 0.21 -1.57
C THR A 132 -9.67 1.44 -0.82
N ASP A 133 -9.56 1.41 0.50
CA ASP A 133 -9.84 2.54 1.38
C ASP A 133 -8.52 3.16 1.83
N LEU A 134 -8.36 4.46 1.62
CA LEU A 134 -7.19 5.22 2.07
C LEU A 134 -7.59 6.10 3.26
N ASP A 135 -6.98 5.85 4.41
CA ASP A 135 -7.27 6.62 5.62
C ASP A 135 -6.87 8.09 5.50
N GLY A 136 -7.65 8.96 6.12
CA GLY A 136 -7.39 10.39 6.14
C GLY A 136 -6.37 10.75 7.22
N VAL A 137 -5.33 11.52 6.86
CA VAL A 137 -4.26 11.90 7.79
C VAL A 137 -4.37 13.36 8.18
N ALA A 138 -4.47 13.63 9.48
CA ALA A 138 -4.62 14.98 10.00
C ALA A 138 -3.39 15.84 9.70
N GLY A 139 -3.61 17.02 9.10
CA GLY A 139 -2.56 17.98 8.80
C GLY A 139 -2.03 17.92 7.36
N LEU A 140 -2.44 16.93 6.57
CA LEU A 140 -2.23 16.93 5.12
C LEU A 140 -3.09 18.00 4.41
N GLY A 141 -2.76 18.29 3.15
CA GLY A 141 -3.41 19.31 2.34
C GLY A 141 -2.67 20.65 2.34
N GLY A 142 -1.40 20.65 2.76
CA GLY A 142 -0.47 21.74 2.51
C GLY A 142 0.05 21.73 1.06
N MET A 143 0.83 22.75 0.74
CA MET A 143 1.57 22.78 -0.52
C MET A 143 2.85 21.97 -0.28
N ALA A 144 2.93 20.77 -0.85
CA ALA A 144 4.16 20.00 -0.86
C ALA A 144 5.32 20.88 -1.33
N GLU A 145 6.45 20.81 -0.62
CA GLU A 145 7.65 21.49 -1.10
C GLU A 145 8.04 20.88 -2.45
N GLU A 146 8.04 21.69 -3.49
CA GLU A 146 8.32 21.22 -4.85
C GLU A 146 9.69 20.54 -4.91
N GLY A 147 9.72 19.29 -5.36
CA GLY A 147 10.95 18.51 -5.48
C GLY A 147 11.45 17.86 -4.17
N ALA A 148 10.79 18.10 -3.03
CA ALA A 148 11.16 17.46 -1.77
C ALA A 148 10.69 16.00 -1.73
N PRO A 149 11.51 15.06 -1.24
CA PRO A 149 11.07 13.68 -1.10
C PRO A 149 9.96 13.56 -0.06
N SER A 150 9.11 12.56 -0.22
CA SER A 150 8.02 12.25 0.71
C SER A 150 7.77 10.75 0.72
N ALA A 151 7.25 10.24 1.83
CA ALA A 151 6.99 8.82 1.97
C ALA A 151 5.67 8.59 2.70
N GLY A 152 5.00 7.48 2.39
CA GLY A 152 3.82 7.05 3.13
C GLY A 152 3.60 5.55 3.09
N TRP A 153 2.92 5.02 4.10
CA TRP A 153 2.54 3.62 4.21
C TRP A 153 1.47 3.29 3.17
N ALA A 154 1.71 2.22 2.40
CA ALA A 154 0.69 1.62 1.53
C ALA A 154 0.11 0.35 2.15
N ASP A 155 0.92 -0.39 2.90
CA ASP A 155 0.58 -1.64 3.59
C ASP A 155 1.53 -1.80 4.79
N ASP A 156 1.33 -2.84 5.61
CA ASP A 156 2.05 -3.07 6.88
C ASP A 156 3.59 -3.08 6.74
N ASP A 157 4.11 -3.53 5.60
CA ASP A 157 5.55 -3.61 5.32
C ASP A 157 5.97 -2.84 4.04
N GLN A 158 5.08 -2.03 3.47
CA GLN A 158 5.30 -1.34 2.20
C GLN A 158 5.19 0.17 2.35
N ILE A 159 6.28 0.88 2.04
CA ILE A 159 6.31 2.33 1.96
C ILE A 159 6.42 2.75 0.50
N VAL A 160 5.53 3.65 0.07
CA VAL A 160 5.73 4.43 -1.15
C VAL A 160 6.66 5.58 -0.85
N LEU A 161 7.80 5.64 -1.52
CA LEU A 161 8.71 6.77 -1.56
C LEU A 161 8.54 7.54 -2.87
N VAL A 162 8.33 8.84 -2.77
CA VAL A 162 8.43 9.77 -3.89
C VAL A 162 9.74 10.53 -3.82
N THR A 163 10.50 10.47 -4.90
CA THR A 163 11.68 11.31 -5.17
C THR A 163 11.48 12.07 -6.48
N TYR A 164 12.41 12.96 -6.83
CA TYR A 164 12.33 13.72 -8.06
C TYR A 164 13.62 13.63 -8.86
N GLY A 165 13.50 13.30 -10.13
CA GLY A 165 14.64 12.99 -10.99
C GLY A 165 14.24 12.73 -12.43
N SER A 166 15.13 12.08 -13.16
CA SER A 166 14.93 11.69 -14.56
C SER A 166 13.67 10.84 -14.75
N GLY A 167 12.83 11.15 -15.72
CA GLY A 167 11.63 10.34 -15.99
C GLY A 167 11.92 8.93 -16.51
N SER A 168 13.10 8.67 -17.04
CA SER A 168 13.53 7.33 -17.43
C SER A 168 13.55 6.38 -16.22
N ARG A 169 12.74 5.32 -16.23
CA ARG A 169 12.64 4.36 -15.12
C ARG A 169 13.97 3.71 -14.72
N ALA A 170 14.89 3.57 -15.67
CA ALA A 170 16.25 3.10 -15.43
C ALA A 170 17.04 3.98 -14.44
N CYS A 171 16.65 5.25 -14.28
CA CYS A 171 17.28 6.24 -13.40
C CYS A 171 16.46 6.58 -12.16
N TYR A 172 15.53 5.70 -11.79
CA TYR A 172 14.89 5.80 -10.48
C TYR A 172 15.85 5.29 -9.43
N PRO A 173 15.88 5.90 -8.24
CA PRO A 173 16.73 5.45 -7.15
C PRO A 173 16.29 4.05 -6.67
N ILE A 174 17.26 3.18 -6.45
CA ILE A 174 17.07 1.79 -5.98
C ILE A 174 17.69 1.67 -4.59
N ALA A 175 16.88 1.30 -3.61
CA ALA A 175 17.38 0.97 -2.29
C ALA A 175 18.07 -0.41 -2.33
N GLU A 176 19.32 -0.48 -1.89
CA GLU A 176 20.03 -1.76 -1.70
C GLU A 176 19.81 -2.36 -0.30
N SER A 177 19.39 -1.52 0.64
CA SER A 177 18.96 -1.97 1.97
C SER A 177 17.93 -1.02 2.56
N VAL A 178 16.99 -1.59 3.30
CA VAL A 178 16.01 -0.88 4.11
C VAL A 178 15.97 -1.57 5.47
N VAL A 179 16.21 -0.80 6.55
CA VAL A 179 16.34 -1.35 7.90
C VAL A 179 15.54 -0.49 8.87
N ALA A 180 14.64 -1.10 9.63
CA ALA A 180 13.89 -0.45 10.70
C ALA A 180 14.55 -0.70 12.07
N GLU A 181 14.86 0.38 12.79
CA GLU A 181 15.36 0.33 14.15
C GLU A 181 14.79 1.51 14.96
N ALA A 182 14.08 1.20 16.06
CA ALA A 182 13.68 2.16 17.09
C ALA A 182 13.03 3.47 16.56
N GLY A 183 11.96 3.34 15.77
CA GLY A 183 11.23 4.48 15.20
C GLY A 183 11.94 5.19 14.03
N VAL A 184 13.03 4.61 13.53
CA VAL A 184 13.75 5.09 12.36
C VAL A 184 13.83 3.99 11.33
N ILE A 185 13.48 4.31 10.09
CA ILE A 185 13.70 3.45 8.92
C ILE A 185 14.84 4.08 8.13
N THR A 186 15.89 3.31 7.81
CA THR A 186 17.00 3.79 6.99
C THR A 186 16.98 3.09 5.65
N ALA A 187 16.80 3.85 4.56
CA ALA A 187 16.92 3.37 3.19
C ALA A 187 18.25 3.83 2.60
N THR A 188 19.12 2.88 2.24
CA THR A 188 20.41 3.15 1.61
C THR A 188 20.31 2.91 0.11
N PHE A 189 20.64 3.93 -0.69
CA PHE A 189 20.52 3.91 -2.14
C PHE A 189 21.83 3.56 -2.84
N ALA A 190 21.73 2.64 -3.80
CA ALA A 190 22.86 2.16 -4.58
C ALA A 190 23.36 3.22 -5.57
N GLU A 191 24.67 3.23 -5.83
CA GLU A 191 25.26 4.01 -6.92
C GLU A 191 24.80 3.42 -8.29
N PRO A 192 24.23 4.24 -9.19
CA PRO A 192 23.83 3.78 -10.51
C PRO A 192 25.03 3.40 -11.37
N ALA A 193 24.78 2.65 -12.46
CA ALA A 193 25.85 2.35 -13.40
C ALA A 193 26.42 3.64 -14.01
N ALA A 194 27.75 3.75 -14.13
CA ALA A 194 28.41 4.97 -14.60
C ALA A 194 28.04 5.37 -16.04
N ASP A 195 27.58 4.42 -16.85
CA ASP A 195 27.13 4.60 -18.23
C ASP A 195 25.61 4.61 -18.39
N GLN A 196 24.87 4.71 -17.29
CA GLN A 196 23.42 4.74 -17.29
C GLN A 196 22.88 5.96 -18.04
N VAL A 197 22.03 5.70 -19.03
CA VAL A 197 21.43 6.75 -19.86
C VAL A 197 20.12 7.20 -19.22
N CYS A 198 20.09 8.46 -18.81
CA CYS A 198 18.90 9.12 -18.27
C CYS A 198 18.29 10.07 -19.29
N THR A 199 16.97 10.23 -19.22
CA THR A 199 16.28 11.30 -19.95
C THR A 199 16.50 12.65 -19.26
N THR A 200 16.19 13.73 -19.97
CA THR A 200 16.40 15.11 -19.45
C THR A 200 15.19 15.67 -18.72
N ASP A 201 14.05 14.98 -18.75
CA ASP A 201 12.84 15.41 -18.07
C ASP A 201 12.96 15.17 -16.57
N TYR A 202 12.44 16.12 -15.79
CA TYR A 202 12.46 16.07 -14.34
C TYR A 202 11.02 15.91 -13.84
N ARG A 203 10.74 14.81 -13.16
CA ARG A 203 9.40 14.47 -12.66
C ARG A 203 9.47 13.68 -11.35
N ALA A 204 8.32 13.53 -10.71
CA ALA A 204 8.16 12.63 -9.58
C ALA A 204 8.44 11.17 -10.00
N GLN A 205 9.12 10.44 -9.13
CA GLN A 205 9.52 9.04 -9.29
C GLN A 205 8.99 8.27 -8.08
N GLY A 206 8.15 7.26 -8.33
CA GLY A 206 7.65 6.36 -7.28
C GLY A 206 8.54 5.14 -7.13
N THR A 207 8.96 4.84 -5.90
CA THR A 207 9.69 3.63 -5.51
C THR A 207 9.00 2.98 -4.32
N LEU A 208 8.87 1.65 -4.33
CA LEU A 208 8.43 0.89 -3.17
C LEU A 208 9.63 0.48 -2.33
N LEU A 209 9.53 0.70 -1.01
CA LEU A 209 10.46 0.21 -0.01
C LEU A 209 9.76 -0.88 0.79
N PHE A 210 10.40 -2.03 0.93
CA PHE A 210 9.92 -3.13 1.78
C PHE A 210 10.64 -3.07 3.11
N VAL A 211 9.89 -3.01 4.21
CA VAL A 211 10.41 -2.75 5.54
C VAL A 211 10.06 -3.90 6.47
N GLU A 212 11.04 -4.74 6.80
CA GLU A 212 10.82 -5.79 7.80
C GLU A 212 10.92 -5.23 9.22
N GLY A 213 9.94 -5.60 10.07
CA GLY A 213 9.99 -5.34 11.51
C GLY A 213 9.63 -3.92 11.95
N ALA A 214 9.07 -3.11 11.04
CA ALA A 214 8.33 -1.91 11.39
C ALA A 214 6.86 -2.25 11.69
N ASP A 215 6.19 -1.40 12.44
CA ASP A 215 4.76 -1.46 12.70
C ASP A 215 4.12 -0.24 12.03
N SER A 216 3.25 -0.44 11.05
CA SER A 216 2.62 0.66 10.30
C SER A 216 1.84 1.61 11.21
N ASP A 217 1.35 1.11 12.37
CA ASP A 217 0.63 1.82 13.44
C ASP A 217 1.53 2.76 14.30
N GLU A 218 2.85 2.80 14.06
CA GLU A 218 3.80 3.65 14.77
C GLU A 218 4.39 4.77 13.89
N ALA A 219 4.70 5.91 14.50
CA ALA A 219 5.35 7.01 13.80
C ALA A 219 6.83 6.71 13.51
N TYR A 220 7.21 6.71 12.22
CA TYR A 220 8.60 6.55 11.77
C TYR A 220 9.17 7.79 11.08
N GLU A 221 10.46 8.02 11.29
CA GLU A 221 11.27 8.88 10.42
C GLU A 221 12.03 8.00 9.41
N LEU A 222 11.88 8.30 8.13
CA LEU A 222 12.64 7.68 7.05
C LEU A 222 13.90 8.51 6.76
N VAL A 223 15.05 7.85 6.90
CA VAL A 223 16.37 8.38 6.55
C VAL A 223 16.76 7.86 5.18
N LEU A 224 16.90 8.76 4.22
CA LEU A 224 17.45 8.49 2.89
C LEU A 224 18.95 8.78 2.90
N THR A 225 19.76 7.79 2.53
CA THR A 225 21.22 7.90 2.51
C THR A 225 21.81 7.17 1.30
N GLY A 226 23.12 7.31 1.08
CA GLY A 226 23.79 6.76 -0.09
C GLY A 226 23.67 7.68 -1.32
N PHE A 227 23.68 7.10 -2.52
CA PHE A 227 23.80 7.88 -3.75
C PHE A 227 22.62 8.85 -3.94
N GLY A 228 22.94 10.13 -4.16
CA GLY A 228 21.93 11.18 -4.37
C GLY A 228 21.37 11.78 -3.07
N PHE A 229 21.72 11.24 -1.90
CA PHE A 229 21.26 11.70 -0.59
C PHE A 229 22.45 12.04 0.32
N GLU A 230 23.29 12.98 -0.15
CA GLU A 230 24.48 13.46 0.55
C GLU A 230 24.43 15.00 0.68
N PRO A 231 24.18 15.56 1.88
CA PRO A 231 23.97 14.87 3.16
C PRO A 231 22.65 14.07 3.18
N GLU A 232 22.54 13.16 4.16
CA GLU A 232 21.32 12.37 4.36
C GLU A 232 20.07 13.26 4.47
N VAL A 233 18.96 12.74 3.97
CA VAL A 233 17.65 13.42 4.03
C VAL A 233 16.75 12.67 5.00
N ARG A 234 16.05 13.40 5.85
CA ARG A 234 15.13 12.85 6.84
C ARG A 234 13.73 13.36 6.54
N ILE A 235 12.78 12.43 6.42
CA ILE A 235 11.37 12.74 6.16
C ILE A 235 10.49 11.89 7.08
N PRO A 236 9.33 12.39 7.53
CA PRO A 236 8.35 11.54 8.18
C PRO A 236 7.78 10.53 7.16
N VAL A 237 7.39 9.35 7.65
CA VAL A 237 6.51 8.45 6.90
C VAL A 237 5.06 8.84 7.20
N ILE A 238 4.31 9.20 6.17
CA ILE A 238 2.90 9.58 6.25
C ILE A 238 2.05 8.31 6.40
N GLY A 239 1.12 8.33 7.34
CA GLY A 239 0.28 7.19 7.67
C GLY A 239 -0.02 7.20 9.16
N ASP A 240 -1.14 6.57 9.50
CA ASP A 240 -1.95 6.63 10.73
C ASP A 240 -2.66 7.96 11.07
#